data_AF-A0A6F9BQ29-F1
#
_entry.id   AF-A0A6F9BQ29-F1
#
_cell.length_a   1.000
_cell.length_b   1.000
_cell.length_c   1.000
_cell.angle_alpha   90.00
_cell.angle_beta   90.00
_cell.angle_gamma   90.00
#
_symmetry.space_group_name_H-M   'P 1'
#
loop_
_entity.id
_entity.type
_entity.pdbx_description
1 polymer ?
#
loop_
_entity_poly.entity_id
_entity_poly.type
_entity_poly.pdbx_seq_one_letter_code
_entity_poly.pdbx_strand_id
1 'polypeptide(L)'
;MDQNYTSYPVKLFVYDLSNGMARQLSPLMLGKQLDGIWHTAIVVHGEEFFYGGEGIANCPPGGTSLGEPNSIIDLGITEVTEEIFMEYLSSLGESTYR
;
A
#
# COMPACT_ATOMS: atom_id res chain seq x y z
N MET A 1 5.48 -17.34 -32.64
CA MET A 1 6.14 -17.46 -31.33
C MET A 1 5.50 -16.41 -30.47
N ASP A 2 4.45 -16.79 -29.75
CA ASP A 2 3.77 -15.87 -28.85
C ASP A 2 4.64 -15.79 -27.60
N GLN A 3 5.32 -14.66 -27.40
CA GLN A 3 5.98 -14.40 -26.14
C GLN A 3 4.88 -14.16 -25.11
N ASN A 4 4.62 -15.15 -24.27
CA ASN A 4 3.79 -14.99 -23.08
C ASN A 4 4.56 -14.06 -22.13
N TYR A 5 4.33 -12.75 -22.25
CA TYR A 5 4.75 -11.80 -21.24
C TYR A 5 3.91 -12.04 -19.98
N THR A 6 4.55 -12.59 -18.95
CA THR A 6 3.90 -12.74 -17.64
C THR A 6 3.77 -11.34 -17.05
N SER A 7 2.53 -10.88 -16.90
CA SER A 7 2.22 -9.62 -16.25
C SER A 7 1.48 -9.87 -14.94
N TYR A 8 1.75 -9.03 -13.94
CA TYR A 8 1.26 -9.18 -12.58
C TYR A 8 0.39 -7.96 -12.23
N PRO A 9 -0.84 -8.16 -11.74
CA PRO A 9 -1.69 -7.05 -11.32
C PRO A 9 -1.10 -6.33 -10.11
N VAL A 10 -1.16 -5.00 -10.14
CA VAL A 10 -0.74 -4.13 -9.03
C VAL A 10 -1.97 -3.38 -8.52
N LYS A 11 -2.20 -3.46 -7.20
CA LYS A 11 -3.30 -2.75 -6.53
C LYS A 11 -2.75 -1.83 -5.45
N LEU A 12 -3.47 -0.75 -5.18
CA LEU A 12 -3.26 0.12 -4.03
C LEU A 12 -4.37 -0.15 -3.02
N PHE A 13 -3.99 -0.63 -1.84
CA PHE A 13 -4.87 -0.72 -0.68
C PHE A 13 -4.87 0.64 0.03
N VAL A 14 -6.06 1.15 0.35
CA VAL A 14 -6.25 2.45 0.98
C VAL A 14 -7.04 2.28 2.28
N TYR A 15 -6.46 2.77 3.37
CA TYR A 15 -6.99 2.71 4.72
C TYR A 15 -7.20 4.12 5.28
N ASP A 16 -8.32 4.34 5.95
CA ASP A 16 -8.53 5.50 6.81
C ASP A 16 -8.19 5.12 8.26
N LEU A 17 -7.01 5.53 8.72
CA LEU A 17 -6.55 5.30 10.09
C LEU A 17 -7.49 5.88 11.16
N SER A 18 -8.32 6.85 10.78
CA SER A 18 -9.29 7.46 11.68
C SER A 18 -10.63 6.72 11.74
N ASN A 19 -10.85 5.72 10.88
CA ASN A 19 -12.13 5.02 10.74
C ASN A 19 -13.32 5.99 10.62
N GLY A 20 -13.18 7.03 9.80
CA GLY A 20 -14.19 8.06 9.56
C GLY A 20 -14.23 9.20 10.58
N MET A 21 -13.48 9.11 11.69
CA MET A 21 -13.46 10.18 12.71
C MET A 21 -12.87 11.48 12.16
N ALA A 22 -11.85 11.41 11.29
CA ALA A 22 -11.28 12.61 10.68
C ALA A 22 -12.34 13.39 9.90
N ARG A 23 -13.20 12.69 9.15
CA ARG A 23 -14.30 13.32 8.42
C ARG A 23 -15.28 14.06 9.30
N GLN A 24 -15.57 13.50 10.48
CA GLN A 24 -16.54 14.08 11.41
C GLN A 24 -15.94 15.23 12.24
N LEU A 25 -14.68 15.10 12.66
CA LEU A 25 -14.09 15.97 13.68
C LEU A 25 -13.17 17.05 13.10
N SER A 26 -12.63 16.88 11.89
CA SER A 26 -11.65 17.82 11.35
C SER A 26 -12.15 19.27 11.21
N PRO A 27 -13.42 19.56 10.86
CA PRO A 27 -13.88 20.94 10.78
C PRO A 27 -13.82 21.64 12.15
N LEU A 28 -14.13 20.91 13.23
CA LEU A 28 -14.10 21.44 14.58
C LEU A 28 -12.68 21.56 15.12
N MET A 29 -11.84 20.55 14.90
CA MET A 29 -10.49 20.52 15.48
C MET A 29 -9.47 21.34 14.69
N LEU A 30 -9.60 21.39 13.36
CA LEU A 30 -8.61 21.97 12.45
C LEU A 30 -9.16 23.17 11.66
N GLY A 31 -10.47 23.47 11.77
CA GLY A 31 -11.11 24.48 10.93
C GLY A 31 -11.18 24.10 9.45
N LYS A 32 -10.90 22.82 9.11
CA LYS A 32 -10.76 22.35 7.73
C LYS A 32 -11.36 20.96 7.58
N GLN A 33 -12.08 20.73 6.48
CA GLN A 33 -12.57 19.40 6.12
C GLN A 33 -11.41 18.51 5.64
N LEU A 34 -11.32 17.32 6.23
CA LEU A 34 -10.49 16.19 5.79
C LEU A 34 -11.42 15.00 5.58
N ASP A 35 -11.18 14.16 4.59
CA ASP A 35 -12.06 13.00 4.30
C ASP A 35 -11.63 11.70 4.98
N GLY A 36 -10.40 11.67 5.51
CA GLY A 36 -9.76 10.54 6.15
C GLY A 36 -8.30 10.84 6.51
N ILE A 37 -7.68 9.98 7.32
CA ILE A 37 -6.23 9.95 7.54
C ILE A 37 -5.69 8.74 6.78
N TRP A 38 -5.16 9.00 5.59
CA TRP A 38 -4.86 7.93 4.65
C TRP A 38 -3.54 7.21 4.97
N HIS A 39 -3.62 5.89 5.05
CA HIS A 39 -2.49 4.98 4.95
C HIS A 39 -2.70 4.11 3.71
N THR A 40 -1.62 3.76 3.02
CA THR A 40 -1.69 3.01 1.77
C THR A 40 -0.61 1.96 1.68
N ALA A 41 -0.92 0.87 0.99
CA ALA A 41 0.01 -0.21 0.73
C ALA A 41 -0.12 -0.70 -0.73
N ILE A 42 0.98 -1.19 -1.29
CA ILE A 42 0.99 -1.81 -2.63
C ILE A 42 0.74 -3.30 -2.48
N VAL A 43 -0.21 -3.84 -3.23
CA VAL A 43 -0.45 -5.27 -3.33
C VAL A 43 -0.01 -5.77 -4.70
N VAL A 44 0.97 -6.66 -4.71
CA VAL A 44 1.55 -7.28 -5.91
C VAL A 44 2.14 -8.64 -5.52
N HIS A 45 2.21 -9.58 -6.46
CA HIS A 45 2.71 -10.94 -6.20
C HIS A 45 2.00 -11.68 -5.04
N GLY A 46 0.76 -11.30 -4.73
CA GLY A 46 -0.04 -11.92 -3.66
C GLY A 46 0.25 -11.39 -2.25
N GLU A 47 1.14 -10.41 -2.11
CA GLU A 47 1.55 -9.83 -0.83
C GLU A 47 1.26 -8.32 -0.80
N GLU A 48 1.05 -7.78 0.40
CA GLU A 48 0.88 -6.36 0.67
C GLU A 48 2.17 -5.78 1.24
N PHE A 49 2.66 -4.70 0.63
CA PHE A 49 3.91 -4.02 0.97
C PHE A 49 3.63 -2.58 1.39
N PHE A 50 4.21 -2.17 2.51
CA PHE A 50 4.06 -0.82 3.06
C PHE A 50 5.33 -0.35 3.76
N TYR A 51 5.40 0.94 4.03
CA TYR A 51 6.48 1.55 4.80
C TYR A 51 5.92 2.12 6.10
N GLY A 52 6.57 1.83 7.22
CA GLY A 52 6.18 2.26 8.56
C GLY A 52 7.37 2.55 9.46
N GLY A 53 7.12 2.59 10.78
CA GLY A 53 8.15 2.94 11.77
C GLY A 53 9.36 2.00 11.80
N GLU A 54 9.19 0.75 11.38
CA GLU A 54 10.24 -0.28 11.33
C GLU A 54 10.84 -0.45 9.91
N GLY A 55 10.52 0.46 8.99
CA GLY A 55 10.97 0.40 7.59
C GLY A 55 9.95 -0.24 6.65
N ILE A 56 10.45 -0.82 5.56
CA ILE A 56 9.65 -1.54 4.56
C ILE A 56 9.27 -2.91 5.15
N ALA A 57 7.97 -3.20 5.15
CA ALA A 57 7.43 -4.46 5.65
C ALA A 57 6.37 -5.02 4.69
N ASN A 58 6.07 -6.30 4.84
CA ASN A 58 5.01 -6.96 4.10
C ASN A 58 4.15 -7.88 4.98
N CYS A 59 2.95 -8.17 4.50
CA CYS A 59 2.04 -9.16 5.07
C CYS A 59 1.09 -9.70 3.99
N PRO A 60 0.31 -10.76 4.28
CA PRO A 60 -0.84 -11.10 3.45
C PRO A 60 -1.79 -9.89 3.29
N PRO A 61 -2.47 -9.72 2.15
CA PRO A 61 -3.39 -8.60 1.93
C PRO A 61 -4.45 -8.50 3.03
N GLY A 62 -4.57 -7.32 3.65
CA GLY A 62 -5.46 -7.08 4.79
C GLY A 62 -4.96 -7.68 6.12
N GLY A 63 -3.70 -8.15 6.17
CA GLY A 63 -3.12 -8.86 7.29
C GLY A 63 -2.60 -7.97 8.43
N THR A 64 -2.67 -6.65 8.29
CA THR A 64 -2.28 -5.70 9.35
C THR A 64 -3.39 -5.56 10.40
N SER A 65 -3.09 -4.90 11.53
CA SER A 65 -4.10 -4.54 12.54
C SER A 65 -5.20 -3.61 12.02
N LEU A 66 -5.04 -3.03 10.83
CA LEU A 66 -6.06 -2.21 10.17
C LEU A 66 -7.19 -3.06 9.56
N GLY A 67 -6.95 -4.36 9.34
CA GLY A 67 -7.92 -5.27 8.73
C GLY A 67 -8.10 -5.00 7.23
N GLU A 68 -9.34 -5.09 6.75
CA GLU A 68 -9.67 -4.89 5.34
C GLU A 68 -9.53 -3.41 4.92
N PRO A 69 -9.01 -3.13 3.71
CA PRO A 69 -8.90 -1.77 3.22
C PRO A 69 -10.27 -1.12 2.98
N ASN A 70 -10.35 0.20 3.19
CA ASN A 70 -11.55 0.98 2.88
C ASN A 70 -11.78 1.11 1.37
N SER A 71 -10.71 1.06 0.58
CA SER A 71 -10.78 1.07 -0.88
C SER A 71 -9.61 0.29 -1.48
N ILE A 72 -9.89 -0.39 -2.58
CA ILE A 72 -8.89 -1.07 -3.41
C ILE A 72 -8.89 -0.39 -4.77
N ILE A 73 -7.76 0.16 -5.17
CA ILE A 73 -7.59 0.86 -6.46
C ILE A 73 -6.68 0.02 -7.34
N ASP A 74 -7.14 -0.34 -8.54
CA ASP A 74 -6.30 -1.00 -9.54
C ASP A 74 -5.30 0.02 -10.12
N LEU A 75 -4.00 -0.23 -9.96
CA LEU A 75 -2.93 0.61 -10.52
C LEU A 75 -2.48 0.16 -11.91
N GLY A 76 -2.82 -1.07 -12.30
CA GLY A 76 -2.52 -1.65 -13.60
C GLY A 76 -1.77 -2.98 -13.46
N ILE A 77 -0.81 -3.19 -14.36
CA ILE A 77 0.02 -4.40 -14.41
C ILE A 77 1.49 -4.03 -14.43
N THR A 78 2.33 -4.92 -13.91
CA THR A 78 3.79 -4.85 -13.99
C THR A 78 4.33 -6.11 -14.65
N GLU A 79 5.44 -5.99 -15.39
CA GLU A 79 6.23 -7.13 -15.89
C GLU A 79 7.39 -7.48 -14.94
N VAL A 80 7.60 -6.66 -13.90
CA VAL A 80 8.62 -6.90 -12.88
C VAL A 80 8.26 -8.19 -12.14
N THR A 81 9.21 -9.11 -12.07
CA THR A 81 9.05 -10.36 -11.34
C THR A 81 9.16 -10.12 -9.83
N GLU A 82 8.63 -11.05 -9.04
CA GLU A 82 8.72 -11.00 -7.58
C GLU A 82 10.18 -10.89 -7.10
N GLU A 83 11.10 -11.63 -7.74
CA GLU A 83 12.53 -11.60 -7.42
C GLU A 83 13.12 -10.19 -7.58
N ILE A 84 12.90 -9.56 -8.74
CA ILE A 84 13.42 -8.21 -9.03
C ILE A 84 12.77 -7.17 -8.10
N PHE A 85 11.47 -7.34 -7.84
CA PHE A 85 10.73 -6.45 -6.94
C PHE A 85 11.28 -6.53 -5.50
N MET A 86 11.55 -7.73 -4.99
CA MET A 86 12.11 -7.92 -3.65
C MET A 86 13.54 -7.40 -3.53
N GLU A 87 14.37 -7.61 -4.56
CA GLU A 87 15.72 -7.01 -4.62
C GLU A 87 15.65 -5.48 -4.57
N TYR A 88 14.73 -4.89 -5.34
CA TYR A 88 14.49 -3.45 -5.33
C TYR A 88 14.07 -2.93 -3.94
N LEU A 89 13.11 -3.60 -3.29
CA LEU A 89 12.68 -3.23 -1.94
C LEU A 89 13.80 -3.35 -0.90
N SER A 90 14.62 -4.41 -0.98
CA SER A 90 15.78 -4.58 -0.09
C SER A 90 16.77 -3.44 -0.27
N SER A 91 17.08 -3.06 -1.51
CA SER A 91 17.97 -1.94 -1.83
C SER A 91 17.42 -0.60 -1.29
N LEU A 92 16.10 -0.38 -1.39
CA LEU A 92 15.45 0.79 -0.83
C LEU A 92 15.53 0.83 0.70
N GLY A 93 15.30 -0.31 1.37
CA GLY A 93 15.37 -0.43 2.84
C GLY A 93 16.79 -0.20 3.38
N GLU A 94 17.82 -0.49 2.60
CA GLU A 94 19.21 -0.21 2.99
C GLU A 94 19.64 1.25 2.75
N SER A 95 18.87 2.03 1.99
CA SER A 95 19.24 3.36 1.53
C SER A 95 18.26 4.45 1.98
N THR A 96 17.29 4.80 1.14
CA THR A 96 16.37 5.92 1.35
C THR A 96 15.31 5.64 2.42
N TYR A 97 14.95 4.37 2.63
CA TYR A 97 13.87 3.94 3.52
C TYR A 97 14.38 3.11 4.72
N ARG A 98 15.51 3.52 5.30
CA ARG A 98 16.01 3.00 6.58
C ARG A 98 15.14 3.41 7.77
#